data_AF-W1SAH7-F1
#
_entry.id   AF-W1SAH7-F1
#
_cell.length_a   1.000
_cell.length_b   1.000
_cell.length_c   1.000
_cell.angle_alpha   90.00
_cell.angle_beta   90.00
_cell.angle_gamma   90.00
#
_symmetry.space_group_name_H-M   'P 1'
#
loop_
_entity.id
_entity.type
_entity.pdbx_description
1 polymer ?
#
loop_
_entity_poly.entity_id
_entity_poly.type
_entity_poly.pdbx_seq_one_letter_code
_entity_poly.pdbx_strand_id
1 'polypeptide(L)'
;ARRAAAYGFAMRIAQDCDLGLTLAHGGGYPGYGSHVMLMPDYGVGIFVFTNRTYNGGSGPAWDAAVALKQAGALIARDLPVSALLADGYGAAGRIYAAGNVGVSQDHLAMNMLMDSDMDSWTKRLSALKAEVGECATDAPVTATGNLAGSFTWTCETGRVAGTILLAPTPTARIQELKLVAKQP
;
A
#
# COMPACT_ATOMS: atom_id res chain seq x y z
N ALA A 1 26.38 0.29 -0.87
CA ALA A 1 24.95 0.17 -0.52
C ALA A 1 24.30 -0.90 -1.39
N ARG A 2 23.66 -1.92 -0.81
CA ARG A 2 22.80 -2.85 -1.57
C ARG A 2 21.47 -2.14 -1.83
N ARG A 3 21.26 -1.67 -3.05
CA ARG A 3 20.00 -1.05 -3.48
C ARG A 3 19.46 -1.80 -4.68
N ALA A 4 18.18 -2.12 -4.66
CA ALA A 4 17.45 -2.49 -5.86
C ALA A 4 16.83 -1.21 -6.44
N ALA A 5 16.93 -1.00 -7.76
CA ALA A 5 16.41 0.20 -8.40
C ALA A 5 15.70 -0.12 -9.71
N ALA A 6 14.64 0.63 -9.99
CA ALA A 6 13.87 0.63 -11.23
C ALA A 6 13.65 2.07 -11.71
N TYR A 7 13.15 2.21 -12.93
CA TYR A 7 12.76 3.50 -13.50
C TYR A 7 11.27 3.45 -13.88
N GLY A 8 10.50 4.45 -13.45
CA GLY A 8 9.07 4.52 -13.72
C GLY A 8 8.56 5.95 -13.55
N PHE A 9 7.64 6.39 -14.43
CA PHE A 9 7.08 7.75 -14.43
C PHE A 9 8.14 8.86 -14.31
N ALA A 10 9.24 8.72 -15.05
CA ALA A 10 10.39 9.62 -15.01
C ALA A 10 11.10 9.74 -13.65
N MET A 11 10.96 8.76 -12.76
CA MET A 11 11.65 8.71 -11.47
C MET A 11 12.54 7.49 -11.40
N ARG A 12 13.73 7.65 -10.81
CA ARG A 12 14.54 6.53 -10.32
C ARG A 12 13.97 6.10 -8.96
N ILE A 13 13.38 4.92 -8.92
CA ILE A 13 12.76 4.34 -7.73
C ILE A 13 13.78 3.37 -7.14
N ALA A 14 14.19 3.57 -5.90
CA ALA A 14 15.16 2.70 -5.24
C ALA A 14 14.72 2.30 -3.84
N GLN A 15 14.84 1.01 -3.55
CA GLN A 15 14.74 0.48 -2.19
C GLN A 15 16.14 0.49 -1.58
N ASP A 16 16.32 1.27 -0.52
CA ASP A 16 17.56 1.36 0.24
C ASP A 16 17.35 0.76 1.64
N CYS A 17 18.36 0.04 2.14
CA CYS A 17 18.29 -0.61 3.45
C CYS A 17 18.19 0.39 4.60
N ASP A 18 18.71 1.60 4.41
CA ASP A 18 18.74 2.64 5.43
C ASP A 18 17.58 3.61 5.30
N LEU A 19 17.33 4.12 4.09
CA LEU A 19 16.33 5.17 3.87
C LEU A 19 14.96 4.66 3.38
N GLY A 20 14.79 3.35 3.23
CA GLY A 20 13.54 2.77 2.74
C GLY A 20 13.29 3.09 1.27
N LEU A 21 12.03 3.35 0.91
CA LEU A 21 11.65 3.70 -0.46
C LEU A 21 12.04 5.14 -0.79
N THR A 22 12.83 5.30 -1.86
CA THR A 22 13.25 6.62 -2.37
C THR A 22 12.86 6.77 -3.84
N LEU A 23 12.35 7.95 -4.21
CA LEU A 23 12.08 8.31 -5.60
C LEU A 23 12.88 9.56 -5.94
N ALA A 24 13.75 9.50 -6.94
CA ALA A 24 14.62 10.61 -7.27
C ALA A 24 14.67 10.92 -8.77
N HIS A 25 14.84 12.19 -9.10
CA HIS A 25 15.06 12.65 -10.48
C HIS A 25 15.99 13.85 -10.50
N GLY A 26 16.90 13.89 -11.49
CA GLY A 26 17.77 15.03 -11.74
C GLY A 26 17.26 15.82 -12.94
N GLY A 27 17.24 17.14 -12.85
CA GLY A 27 16.94 18.03 -13.97
C GLY A 27 18.16 18.91 -14.28
N GLY A 28 18.35 19.22 -15.56
CA GLY A 28 19.43 20.10 -16.00
C GLY A 28 18.91 21.13 -17.00
N TYR A 29 19.37 22.36 -16.86
CA TYR A 29 19.22 23.43 -17.85
C TYR A 29 20.59 24.12 -18.01
N PRO A 30 20.99 24.64 -19.18
CA PRO A 30 22.28 25.31 -19.31
C PRO A 30 22.51 26.38 -18.23
N GLY A 31 23.54 26.21 -17.41
CA GLY A 31 23.86 27.06 -16.25
C GLY A 31 23.19 26.67 -14.94
N TYR A 32 22.28 25.69 -14.92
CA TYR A 32 21.48 25.31 -13.76
C TYR A 32 21.28 23.79 -13.62
N GLY A 33 21.12 23.34 -12.39
CA GLY A 33 20.79 21.95 -12.08
C GLY A 33 19.77 21.86 -10.97
N SER A 34 18.94 20.82 -11.02
CA SER A 34 17.97 20.49 -9.98
C SER A 34 18.03 19.00 -9.65
N HIS A 35 17.69 18.66 -8.42
CA HIS A 35 17.48 17.29 -8.01
C HIS A 35 16.34 17.23 -7.02
N VAL A 36 15.46 16.26 -7.21
CA VAL A 36 14.40 15.92 -6.25
C VAL A 36 14.66 14.52 -5.72
N MET A 37 14.47 14.34 -4.43
CA MET A 37 14.44 13.05 -3.75
C MET A 37 13.25 13.03 -2.79
N LEU A 38 12.32 12.10 -3.01
CA LEU A 38 11.14 11.88 -2.19
C LEU A 38 11.30 10.62 -1.36
N MET A 39 10.89 10.68 -0.09
CA MET A 39 10.87 9.56 0.85
C MET A 39 9.44 9.42 1.41
N PRO A 40 8.54 8.74 0.68
CA PRO A 40 7.10 8.71 1.00
C PRO A 40 6.78 8.14 2.38
N ASP A 41 7.56 7.15 2.83
CA ASP A 41 7.40 6.48 4.12
C ASP A 41 7.55 7.46 5.30
N TYR A 42 8.28 8.57 5.09
CA TYR A 42 8.47 9.63 6.09
C TYR A 42 7.68 10.91 5.75
N GLY A 43 7.04 10.98 4.58
CA GLY A 43 6.39 12.21 4.11
C GLY A 43 7.38 13.36 3.84
N VAL A 44 8.65 13.06 3.52
CA VAL A 44 9.71 14.06 3.33
C VAL A 44 10.12 14.15 1.87
N GLY A 45 10.39 15.37 1.40
CA GLY A 45 10.99 15.65 0.09
C GLY A 45 12.19 16.58 0.22
N ILE A 46 13.28 16.27 -0.48
CA ILE A 46 14.50 17.07 -0.55
C ILE A 46 14.64 17.58 -1.98
N PHE A 47 14.82 18.89 -2.10
CA PHE A 47 15.03 19.58 -3.37
C PHE A 47 16.37 20.30 -3.33
N VAL A 48 17.22 20.04 -4.31
CA VAL A 48 18.53 20.65 -4.45
C VAL A 48 18.56 21.44 -5.75
N PHE A 49 18.97 22.71 -5.66
CA PHE A 49 19.15 23.59 -6.82
C PHE A 49 20.59 24.05 -6.89
N THR A 50 21.12 24.14 -8.11
CA THR A 50 22.53 24.50 -8.37
C THR A 50 22.62 25.45 -9.56
N ASN A 51 23.62 26.31 -9.58
CA ASN A 51 23.89 27.31 -10.62
C ASN A 51 25.13 26.95 -11.45
N ARG A 52 25.23 25.67 -11.86
CA ARG A 52 26.27 25.18 -12.76
C ARG A 52 25.71 24.07 -13.65
N THR A 53 26.02 24.14 -14.95
CA THR A 53 25.64 23.09 -15.92
C THR A 53 26.19 21.74 -15.48
N TYR A 54 25.36 20.69 -15.52
CA TYR A 54 25.71 19.31 -15.16
C TYR A 54 26.15 19.08 -13.71
N ASN A 55 25.80 19.96 -12.77
CA ASN A 55 26.09 19.69 -11.36
C ASN A 55 25.16 18.62 -10.78
N GLY A 56 25.74 17.60 -10.13
CA GLY A 56 25.04 16.48 -9.55
C GLY A 56 24.43 16.83 -8.19
N GLY A 57 23.18 17.30 -8.17
CA GLY A 57 22.43 17.57 -6.93
C GLY A 57 22.07 16.33 -6.10
N SER A 58 22.36 15.12 -6.60
CA SER A 58 22.07 13.86 -5.92
C SER A 58 22.91 13.61 -4.67
N GLY A 59 24.19 13.98 -4.68
CA GLY A 59 25.09 13.83 -3.53
C GLY A 59 24.57 14.61 -2.32
N PRO A 60 24.41 15.94 -2.43
CA PRO A 60 23.86 16.76 -1.36
C PRO A 60 22.47 16.31 -0.86
N ALA A 61 21.61 15.83 -1.76
CA ALA A 61 20.31 15.30 -1.35
C ALA A 61 20.43 14.04 -0.48
N TRP A 62 21.36 13.14 -0.83
CA TRP A 62 21.60 11.93 -0.06
C TRP A 62 22.25 12.24 1.29
N ASP A 63 23.22 13.15 1.33
CA ASP A 63 23.87 13.58 2.57
C ASP A 63 22.85 14.21 3.54
N ALA A 64 21.95 15.05 3.01
CA ALA A 64 20.86 15.62 3.80
C ALA A 64 19.89 14.55 4.32
N ALA A 65 19.51 13.56 3.49
CA ALA A 65 18.64 12.46 3.92
C ALA A 65 19.28 11.62 5.03
N VAL A 66 20.57 11.29 4.91
CA VAL A 66 21.31 10.55 5.93
C VAL A 66 21.44 11.37 7.22
N ALA A 67 21.73 12.67 7.12
CA ALA A 67 21.78 13.54 8.29
C ALA A 67 20.43 13.63 9.02
N LEU A 68 19.32 13.76 8.28
CA LEU A 68 17.97 13.71 8.85
C LEU A 68 17.69 12.37 9.54
N LYS A 69 18.09 11.25 8.93
CA LYS A 69 17.95 9.92 9.55
C LYS A 69 18.73 9.84 10.86
N GLN A 70 20.00 10.24 10.85
CA GLN A 70 20.88 10.19 12.03
C GLN A 70 20.38 11.10 13.16
N ALA A 71 19.76 12.24 12.81
CA ALA A 71 19.13 13.14 13.78
C ALA A 71 17.77 12.63 14.30
N GLY A 72 17.25 11.50 13.81
CA GLY A 72 15.93 10.99 14.17
C GLY A 72 14.77 11.81 13.60
N ALA A 73 15.03 12.66 12.60
CA ALA A 73 14.03 13.55 12.00
C ALA A 73 13.20 12.86 10.89
N LEU A 74 13.65 11.70 10.39
CA LEU A 74 12.86 10.86 9.48
C LEU A 74 11.94 9.95 10.29
N ILE A 75 10.77 10.48 10.64
CA ILE A 75 9.74 9.79 11.42
C ILE A 75 8.77 9.12 10.46
N ALA A 76 8.48 7.84 10.67
CA ALA A 76 7.53 7.09 9.85
C ALA A 76 6.16 7.76 9.89
N ARG A 77 5.52 7.89 8.71
CA ARG A 77 4.21 8.52 8.59
C ARG A 77 3.14 7.62 9.18
N ASP A 78 2.27 8.19 10.01
CA ASP A 78 1.04 7.53 10.42
C ASP A 78 0.05 7.51 9.25
N LEU A 79 -0.54 6.35 8.99
CA LEU A 79 -1.49 6.14 7.90
C LEU A 79 -2.89 5.98 8.49
N PRO A 80 -3.71 7.06 8.51
CA PRO A 80 -5.07 6.93 8.98
C PRO A 80 -5.89 6.07 8.00
N VAL A 81 -6.82 5.30 8.54
CA VAL A 81 -7.83 4.59 7.73
C VAL A 81 -8.71 5.63 7.05
N SER A 82 -8.68 5.66 5.71
CA SER A 82 -9.53 6.57 4.94
C SER A 82 -11.00 6.12 4.99
N ALA A 83 -11.93 7.04 4.76
CA ALA A 83 -13.36 6.70 4.69
C ALA A 83 -13.65 5.63 3.61
N LEU A 84 -12.96 5.71 2.47
CA LEU A 84 -13.06 4.73 1.39
C LEU A 84 -12.56 3.35 1.83
N LEU A 85 -11.42 3.29 2.54
CA LEU A 85 -10.88 2.04 3.07
C LEU A 85 -11.79 1.42 4.13
N ALA A 86 -12.34 2.25 5.03
CA ALA A 86 -13.29 1.79 6.04
C ALA A 86 -14.56 1.19 5.42
N ASP A 87 -15.11 1.84 4.40
CA ASP A 87 -16.29 1.36 3.68
C ASP A 87 -16.03 0.03 2.94
N GLY A 88 -14.94 -0.04 2.17
CA GLY A 88 -14.52 -1.27 1.50
C GLY A 88 -14.20 -2.41 2.47
N TYR A 89 -13.61 -2.11 3.63
CA TYR A 89 -13.36 -3.09 4.68
C TYR A 89 -14.68 -3.61 5.28
N GLY A 90 -15.66 -2.74 5.51
CA GLY A 90 -17.01 -3.16 5.91
C GLY A 90 -17.66 -4.09 4.88
N ALA A 91 -17.47 -3.84 3.58
CA ALA A 91 -17.92 -4.76 2.53
C ALA A 91 -17.20 -6.11 2.58
N ALA A 92 -15.90 -6.16 2.87
CA ALA A 92 -15.17 -7.42 3.05
C ALA A 92 -15.76 -8.28 4.18
N GLY A 93 -16.17 -7.65 5.30
CA GLY A 93 -16.88 -8.34 6.39
C GLY A 93 -18.22 -8.94 5.94
N ARG A 94 -19.03 -8.17 5.20
CA ARG A 94 -20.32 -8.65 4.64
C ARG A 94 -20.14 -9.82 3.67
N ILE A 95 -19.14 -9.75 2.79
CA ILE A 95 -18.78 -10.80 1.83
C ILE A 95 -18.43 -12.10 2.57
N TYR A 96 -17.60 -12.01 3.62
CA TYR A 96 -17.21 -13.17 4.42
C TYR A 96 -18.40 -13.77 5.16
N ALA A 97 -19.21 -12.94 5.83
CA ALA A 97 -20.40 -13.39 6.56
C ALA A 97 -21.38 -14.13 5.63
N ALA A 98 -21.64 -13.60 4.44
CA ALA A 98 -22.52 -14.22 3.45
C ALA A 98 -21.90 -15.43 2.72
N GLY A 99 -20.57 -15.60 2.77
CA GLY A 99 -19.87 -16.61 1.97
C GLY A 99 -19.94 -16.36 0.46
N ASN A 100 -20.26 -15.14 0.04
CA ASN A 100 -20.53 -14.78 -1.35
C ASN A 100 -20.17 -13.30 -1.60
N VAL A 101 -19.41 -13.03 -2.65
CA VAL A 101 -19.01 -11.66 -3.04
C VAL A 101 -20.16 -10.84 -3.64
N GLY A 102 -21.19 -11.49 -4.17
CA GLY A 102 -22.34 -10.85 -4.84
C GLY A 102 -23.21 -10.00 -3.93
N VAL A 103 -23.18 -10.22 -2.61
CA VAL A 103 -23.90 -9.39 -1.64
C VAL A 103 -23.36 -7.95 -1.55
N SER A 104 -22.23 -7.68 -2.17
CA SER A 104 -21.61 -6.36 -2.24
C SER A 104 -21.14 -6.04 -3.67
N GLN A 105 -21.95 -6.41 -4.67
CA GLN A 105 -21.63 -6.24 -6.10
C GLN A 105 -21.30 -4.79 -6.48
N ASP A 106 -21.97 -3.82 -5.84
CA ASP A 106 -21.71 -2.38 -5.97
C ASP A 106 -20.34 -1.94 -5.44
N HIS A 107 -19.75 -2.73 -4.53
CA HIS A 107 -18.41 -2.54 -3.98
C HIS A 107 -17.34 -3.34 -4.74
N LEU A 108 -17.66 -4.09 -5.80
CA LEU A 108 -16.66 -4.83 -6.58
C LEU A 108 -16.16 -4.01 -7.75
N ALA A 109 -14.83 -3.91 -7.90
CA ALA A 109 -14.23 -3.32 -9.08
C ALA A 109 -14.43 -4.23 -10.29
N MET A 110 -14.33 -3.67 -11.51
CA MET A 110 -14.60 -4.39 -12.75
C MET A 110 -13.74 -5.65 -12.93
N ASN A 111 -12.50 -5.63 -12.45
CA ASN A 111 -11.57 -6.75 -12.57
C ASN A 111 -11.92 -7.91 -11.63
N MET A 112 -12.65 -7.66 -10.53
CA MET A 112 -12.79 -8.64 -9.45
C MET A 112 -13.41 -9.97 -9.94
N LEU A 113 -14.54 -9.88 -10.65
CA LEU A 113 -15.22 -11.05 -11.23
C LEU A 113 -14.59 -11.53 -12.55
N MET A 114 -13.64 -10.77 -13.10
CA MET A 114 -12.81 -11.21 -14.23
C MET A 114 -11.62 -12.04 -13.75
N ASP A 115 -11.03 -11.68 -12.60
CA ASP A 115 -9.88 -12.36 -11.98
C ASP A 115 -10.30 -13.69 -11.33
N SER A 116 -11.53 -13.76 -10.81
CA SER A 116 -12.14 -14.99 -10.28
C SER A 116 -13.65 -14.89 -10.34
N ASP A 117 -14.29 -15.86 -10.99
CA ASP A 117 -15.76 -15.90 -11.09
C ASP A 117 -16.45 -16.14 -9.73
N MET A 118 -17.77 -15.95 -9.73
CA MET A 118 -18.64 -16.07 -8.56
C MET A 118 -18.56 -17.45 -7.89
N ASP A 119 -18.50 -18.52 -8.69
CA ASP A 119 -18.44 -19.90 -8.20
C ASP A 119 -17.10 -20.17 -7.49
N SER A 120 -16.01 -19.68 -8.06
CA SER A 120 -14.66 -19.77 -7.48
C SER A 120 -14.56 -19.02 -6.17
N TRP A 121 -15.18 -17.83 -6.07
CA TRP A 121 -15.29 -17.08 -4.82
C TRP A 121 -16.09 -17.82 -3.75
N THR A 122 -17.26 -18.32 -4.13
CA THR A 122 -18.14 -19.05 -3.20
C THR A 122 -17.45 -20.31 -2.67
N LYS A 123 -16.71 -21.03 -3.53
CA LYS A 123 -15.90 -22.19 -3.12
C LYS A 123 -14.78 -21.81 -2.16
N ARG A 124 -14.03 -20.74 -2.44
CA ARG A 124 -12.93 -20.27 -1.58
C ARG A 124 -13.44 -19.84 -0.20
N LEU A 125 -14.52 -19.06 -0.16
CA LEU A 125 -15.12 -18.59 1.09
C LEU A 125 -15.72 -19.76 1.89
N SER A 126 -16.43 -20.68 1.22
CA SER A 126 -16.95 -21.90 1.87
C SER A 126 -15.83 -22.77 2.46
N ALA A 127 -14.74 -22.98 1.72
CA ALA A 127 -13.59 -23.73 2.21
C ALA A 127 -12.94 -23.06 3.42
N LEU A 128 -12.75 -21.74 3.37
CA LEU A 128 -12.19 -20.98 4.48
C LEU A 128 -13.10 -21.04 5.73
N LYS A 129 -14.42 -20.84 5.56
CA LYS A 129 -15.39 -20.95 6.66
C LYS A 129 -15.46 -22.36 7.25
N ALA A 130 -15.29 -23.40 6.43
CA ALA A 130 -15.21 -24.77 6.93
C ALA A 130 -13.96 -25.01 7.80
N GLU A 131 -12.86 -24.28 7.56
CA GLU A 131 -11.62 -24.39 8.34
C GLU A 131 -11.68 -23.58 9.65
N VAL A 132 -12.19 -22.34 9.60
CA VAL A 132 -12.10 -21.39 10.73
C VAL A 132 -13.42 -21.06 11.42
N GLY A 133 -14.56 -21.48 10.87
CA GLY A 133 -15.91 -21.15 11.36
C GLY A 133 -16.30 -19.70 11.07
N GLU A 134 -17.21 -19.15 11.89
CA GLU A 134 -17.53 -17.72 11.83
C GLU A 134 -16.42 -16.86 12.44
N CYS A 135 -16.28 -15.62 11.96
CA CYS A 135 -15.27 -14.67 12.44
C CYS A 135 -15.88 -13.37 12.95
N ALA A 136 -15.28 -12.80 13.99
CA ALA A 136 -15.48 -11.42 14.40
C ALA A 136 -14.80 -10.49 13.38
N THR A 137 -15.62 -9.88 12.52
CA THR A 137 -15.17 -9.05 11.39
C THR A 137 -15.07 -7.55 11.73
N ASP A 138 -15.24 -7.20 13.00
CA ASP A 138 -15.20 -5.84 13.55
C ASP A 138 -13.81 -5.40 14.04
N ALA A 139 -12.81 -6.29 13.98
CA ALA A 139 -11.42 -5.95 14.30
C ALA A 139 -10.95 -4.75 13.45
N PRO A 140 -10.09 -3.86 13.97
CA PRO A 140 -9.63 -2.71 13.21
C PRO A 140 -8.77 -3.12 12.01
N VAL A 141 -8.97 -2.44 10.88
CA VAL A 141 -8.07 -2.52 9.72
C VAL A 141 -6.87 -1.58 9.93
N THR A 142 -5.67 -2.09 9.64
CA THR A 142 -4.45 -1.28 9.60
C THR A 142 -4.23 -0.79 8.18
N ALA A 143 -4.23 0.52 7.96
CA ALA A 143 -3.98 1.10 6.64
C ALA A 143 -2.52 0.88 6.23
N THR A 144 -2.31 0.37 5.02
CA THR A 144 -1.00 0.31 4.35
C THR A 144 -0.89 1.35 3.24
N GLY A 145 -1.98 2.05 2.96
CA GLY A 145 -2.09 3.22 2.10
C GLY A 145 -3.52 3.77 2.14
N ASN A 146 -3.80 4.83 1.38
CA ASN A 146 -5.15 5.44 1.39
C ASN A 146 -6.26 4.51 0.88
N LEU A 147 -5.91 3.51 0.06
CA LEU A 147 -6.84 2.58 -0.59
C LEU A 147 -6.47 1.11 -0.32
N ALA A 148 -5.61 0.86 0.66
CA ALA A 148 -5.14 -0.49 0.96
C ALA A 148 -4.97 -0.68 2.46
N GLY A 149 -5.24 -1.90 2.93
CA GLY A 149 -5.07 -2.24 4.33
C GLY A 149 -4.90 -3.73 4.55
N SER A 150 -4.46 -4.05 5.76
CA SER A 150 -4.38 -5.42 6.27
C SER A 150 -5.14 -5.53 7.59
N PHE A 151 -5.67 -6.72 7.86
CA PHE A 151 -6.44 -6.98 9.06
C PHE A 151 -6.27 -8.43 9.50
N THR A 152 -6.67 -8.73 10.73
CA THR A 152 -6.76 -10.10 11.23
C THR A 152 -8.04 -10.26 12.02
N TRP A 153 -8.87 -11.21 11.61
CA TRP A 153 -10.09 -11.58 12.31
C TRP A 153 -9.83 -12.75 13.23
N THR A 154 -10.49 -12.72 14.39
CA THR A 154 -10.58 -13.87 15.29
C THR A 154 -11.80 -14.67 14.91
N CYS A 155 -11.65 -15.99 14.82
CA CYS A 155 -12.70 -16.89 14.38
C CYS A 155 -12.97 -17.97 15.44
N GLU A 156 -14.03 -18.75 15.24
CA GLU A 156 -14.36 -19.89 16.12
C GLU A 156 -13.16 -20.84 16.25
N THR A 157 -12.48 -21.10 15.14
CA THR A 157 -11.25 -21.88 15.09
C THR A 157 -10.13 -21.06 14.44
N GLY A 158 -9.16 -20.62 15.24
CA GLY A 158 -7.99 -19.90 14.73
C GLY A 158 -8.28 -18.45 14.31
N ARG A 159 -7.59 -18.00 13.26
CA ARG A 159 -7.64 -16.60 12.78
C ARG A 159 -7.62 -16.55 11.26
N VAL A 160 -8.20 -15.49 10.70
CA VAL A 160 -8.07 -15.16 9.27
C VAL A 160 -7.23 -13.90 9.13
N ALA A 161 -6.15 -13.96 8.35
CA ALA A 161 -5.43 -12.78 7.92
C ALA A 161 -5.96 -12.32 6.56
N GLY A 162 -6.19 -11.02 6.43
CA GLY A 162 -6.71 -10.44 5.20
C GLY A 162 -5.94 -9.22 4.73
N THR A 163 -5.97 -9.02 3.41
CA THR A 163 -5.56 -7.78 2.76
C THR A 163 -6.63 -7.32 1.80
N ILE A 164 -6.86 -6.01 1.76
CA ILE A 164 -7.80 -5.36 0.84
C ILE A 164 -7.07 -4.28 0.06
N LEU A 165 -7.35 -4.22 -1.24
CA LEU A 165 -6.92 -3.16 -2.14
C LEU A 165 -8.14 -2.63 -2.89
N LEU A 166 -8.34 -1.32 -2.87
CA LEU A 166 -9.40 -0.64 -3.60
C LEU A 166 -8.85 -0.02 -4.88
N ALA A 167 -9.68 -0.03 -5.93
CA ALA A 167 -9.40 0.64 -7.18
C ALA A 167 -9.27 2.16 -6.97
N PRO A 168 -8.32 2.84 -7.63
CA PRO A 168 -8.10 4.29 -7.51
C PRO A 168 -9.13 5.09 -8.32
N THR A 169 -10.41 4.90 -8.00
CA THR A 169 -11.55 5.57 -8.63
C THR A 169 -12.26 6.50 -7.63
N PRO A 170 -13.06 7.48 -8.08
CA PRO A 170 -13.78 8.38 -7.17
C PRO A 170 -14.70 7.66 -6.19
N THR A 171 -15.35 6.58 -6.64
CA THR A 171 -16.01 5.58 -5.80
C THR A 171 -15.10 4.36 -5.76
N ALA A 172 -14.20 4.30 -4.78
CA ALA A 172 -13.24 3.20 -4.68
C ALA A 172 -13.98 1.88 -4.41
N ARG A 173 -13.66 0.85 -5.18
CA ARG A 173 -14.27 -0.49 -5.09
C ARG A 173 -13.18 -1.53 -4.87
N ILE A 174 -13.52 -2.66 -4.27
CA ILE A 174 -12.61 -3.77 -4.00
C ILE A 174 -12.04 -4.28 -5.33
N GLN A 175 -10.76 -3.99 -5.54
CA GLN A 175 -9.97 -4.48 -6.66
C GLN A 175 -9.35 -5.83 -6.33
N GLU A 176 -8.87 -5.99 -5.09
CA GLU A 176 -8.33 -7.24 -4.58
C GLU A 176 -8.79 -7.46 -3.13
N LEU A 177 -9.21 -8.68 -2.83
CA LEU A 177 -9.43 -9.16 -1.47
C LEU A 177 -8.68 -10.48 -1.33
N LYS A 178 -7.85 -10.62 -0.30
CA LYS A 178 -7.22 -11.90 0.05
C LYS A 178 -7.58 -12.21 1.48
N LEU A 179 -7.98 -13.45 1.72
CA LEU A 179 -8.31 -13.99 3.03
C LEU A 179 -7.63 -15.35 3.15
N VAL A 180 -6.85 -15.55 4.20
CA VAL A 180 -6.09 -16.78 4.41
C VAL A 180 -6.20 -17.17 5.88
N ALA A 181 -6.48 -18.44 6.15
CA ALA A 181 -6.40 -18.99 7.50
C ALA A 181 -4.95 -18.88 8.01
N LYS A 182 -4.78 -18.37 9.23
CA LYS A 182 -3.53 -18.46 9.96
C LYS A 182 -3.61 -19.68 10.85
N GLN A 183 -2.64 -20.58 10.68
CA GLN A 183 -2.41 -21.63 11.65
C GLN A 183 -2.15 -21.00 13.04
N PRO A 184 -2.61 -21.65 14.12
CA PRO A 184 -2.52 -21.12 15.48
C PRO A 184 -1.10 -20.70 15.88
#